data_AF-A0A0M1JBL3-F1
#
_entry.id   AF-A0A0M1JBL3-F1
#
_cell.length_a   1.000
_cell.length_b   1.000
_cell.length_c   1.000
_cell.angle_alpha   90.00
_cell.angle_beta   90.00
_cell.angle_gamma   90.00
#
_symmetry.space_group_name_H-M   'P 1'
#
loop_
_entity.id
_entity.type
_entity.pdbx_description
1 polymer ?
#
loop_
_entity_poly.entity_id
_entity_poly.type
_entity_poly.pdbx_seq_one_letter_code
_entity_poly.pdbx_strand_id
1 'polypeptide(L)'
;MVIWFSILTASTVVLAANHVTEVRFDRGSSQAAFDGAVVNGDNDVYTLSAKGGQTMGVEITSVEDNAVFSIYRRLGRKWVALPDAGPENEGSGWNDVLPGTGISQLKIVVGSSRGNATYILKINIE
;
A
#
# COMPACT_ATOMS: atom_id res chain seq x y z
N MET A 1 -3.49 -38.40 35.10
CA MET A 1 -3.97 -37.04 35.42
C MET A 1 -3.95 -36.27 34.11
N VAL A 2 -5.10 -36.08 33.46
CA VAL A 2 -5.21 -35.45 32.13
C VAL A 2 -5.70 -34.02 32.35
N ILE A 3 -4.87 -33.03 32.01
CA ILE A 3 -5.22 -31.61 32.15
C ILE A 3 -5.70 -31.14 30.78
N TRP A 4 -6.96 -30.76 30.69
CA TRP A 4 -7.54 -30.15 29.51
C TRP A 4 -7.17 -28.66 29.47
N PHE A 5 -6.57 -28.20 28.39
CA PHE A 5 -6.40 -26.77 28.11
C PHE A 5 -7.62 -26.25 27.34
N SER A 6 -8.48 -25.49 28.01
CA SER A 6 -9.49 -24.67 27.33
C SER A 6 -8.81 -23.44 26.74
N ILE A 7 -8.75 -23.37 25.41
CA ILE A 7 -8.34 -22.16 24.69
C ILE A 7 -9.57 -21.25 24.61
N LEU A 8 -9.53 -20.13 25.32
CA LEU A 8 -10.48 -19.03 25.10
C LEU A 8 -10.02 -18.31 23.82
N THR A 9 -10.73 -18.48 22.71
CA THR A 9 -10.59 -17.62 21.55
C THR A 9 -11.33 -16.32 21.81
N ALA A 10 -10.60 -15.27 22.17
CA ALA A 10 -11.12 -13.91 22.06
C ALA A 10 -11.01 -13.50 20.58
N SER A 11 -12.13 -13.54 19.86
CA SER A 11 -12.22 -12.92 18.55
C SER A 11 -12.23 -11.41 18.75
N THR A 12 -11.10 -10.75 18.51
CA THR A 12 -11.08 -9.29 18.38
C THR A 12 -11.86 -8.91 17.13
N VAL A 13 -12.99 -8.24 17.31
CA VAL A 13 -13.62 -7.51 16.21
C VAL A 13 -12.71 -6.33 15.90
N VAL A 14 -11.94 -6.44 14.81
CA VAL A 14 -11.23 -5.30 14.25
C VAL A 14 -12.30 -4.47 13.53
N LEU A 15 -12.69 -3.34 14.13
CA LEU A 15 -13.38 -2.28 13.40
C LEU A 15 -12.47 -1.87 12.25
N ALA A 16 -13.00 -1.80 11.01
CA ALA A 16 -12.28 -1.41 9.80
C ALA A 16 -11.50 -0.10 10.03
N ALA A 17 -10.24 -0.25 10.46
CA ALA A 17 -9.29 0.81 10.63
C ALA A 17 -8.45 0.76 9.37
N ASN A 18 -8.57 1.76 8.50
CA ASN A 18 -7.66 1.92 7.38
C ASN A 18 -6.23 1.72 7.90
N HIS A 19 -5.58 0.63 7.52
CA HIS A 19 -4.29 0.27 8.06
C HIS A 19 -3.23 1.17 7.43
N VAL A 20 -2.70 2.14 8.18
CA VAL A 20 -1.69 3.07 7.67
C VAL A 20 -0.30 2.59 8.06
N THR A 21 0.51 2.24 7.06
CA THR A 21 1.90 1.82 7.21
C THR A 21 2.84 2.92 6.69
N GLU A 22 3.85 3.30 7.47
CA GLU A 22 4.93 4.16 6.97
C GLU A 22 6.01 3.29 6.32
N VAL A 23 6.29 3.53 5.05
CA VAL A 23 7.33 2.83 4.29
C VAL A 23 8.67 3.42 4.68
N ARG A 24 9.54 2.54 5.18
CA ARG A 24 10.94 2.86 5.48
C ARG A 24 11.82 1.87 4.76
N PHE A 25 12.82 2.39 4.05
CA PHE A 25 13.80 1.56 3.38
C PHE A 25 14.94 1.21 4.34
N ASP A 26 15.41 -0.02 4.27
CA ASP A 26 16.59 -0.45 5.00
C ASP A 26 17.81 0.38 4.59
N ARG A 27 18.80 0.48 5.48
CA ARG A 27 20.01 1.25 5.21
C ARG A 27 20.73 0.70 3.98
N GLY A 28 20.85 1.52 2.94
CA GLY A 28 21.49 1.16 1.67
C GLY A 28 20.55 0.44 0.68
N SER A 29 19.31 0.19 1.06
CA SER A 29 18.24 -0.22 0.16
C SER A 29 17.45 0.99 -0.31
N SER A 30 16.88 0.89 -1.50
CA SER A 30 15.86 1.80 -1.99
C SER A 30 14.56 1.07 -2.37
N GLN A 31 14.43 -0.18 -1.90
CA GLN A 31 13.27 -1.03 -2.08
C GLN A 31 12.74 -1.56 -0.74
N ALA A 32 11.42 -1.70 -0.64
CA ALA A 32 10.72 -2.35 0.46
C ALA A 32 9.60 -3.25 -0.11
N ALA A 33 9.28 -4.32 0.62
CA ALA A 33 8.19 -5.23 0.28
C ALA A 33 7.30 -5.47 1.51
N PHE A 34 5.99 -5.57 1.29
CA PHE A 34 4.99 -5.73 2.33
C PHE A 34 4.00 -6.82 1.96
N ASP A 35 3.83 -7.79 2.84
CA ASP A 35 2.70 -8.73 2.79
C ASP A 35 1.47 -8.08 3.43
N GLY A 36 0.33 -8.20 2.76
CA GLY A 36 -0.92 -7.60 3.23
C GLY A 36 -2.15 -8.39 2.81
N ALA A 37 -3.28 -8.04 3.43
CA ALA A 37 -4.58 -8.56 3.05
C ALA A 37 -5.64 -7.50 3.29
N VAL A 38 -6.47 -7.25 2.28
CA VAL A 38 -7.54 -6.26 2.32
C VAL A 38 -8.89 -6.95 2.15
N VAL A 39 -9.85 -6.56 2.99
CA VAL A 39 -11.25 -7.00 2.90
C VAL A 39 -11.96 -6.14 1.86
N ASN A 40 -12.93 -6.72 1.14
CA ASN A 40 -13.67 -5.97 0.13
C ASN A 40 -14.34 -4.71 0.71
N GLY A 41 -14.04 -3.55 0.14
CA GLY A 41 -14.53 -2.24 0.60
C GLY A 41 -13.62 -1.52 1.59
N ASP A 42 -12.63 -2.21 2.17
CA ASP A 42 -11.59 -1.61 3.00
C ASP A 42 -10.36 -1.21 2.16
N ASN A 43 -9.44 -0.48 2.77
CA ASN A 43 -8.17 -0.11 2.14
C ASN A 43 -7.00 -0.19 3.12
N ASP A 44 -5.87 -0.65 2.61
CA ASP A 44 -4.57 -0.46 3.24
C ASP A 44 -3.89 0.78 2.64
N VAL A 45 -3.17 1.53 3.47
CA VAL A 45 -2.53 2.78 3.06
C VAL A 45 -1.05 2.74 3.41
N TYR A 46 -0.18 2.89 2.42
CA TYR A 46 1.26 2.98 2.60
C TYR A 46 1.71 4.42 2.36
N THR A 47 2.46 5.00 3.28
CA THR A 47 2.92 6.40 3.19
C THR A 47 4.43 6.47 3.12
N LEU A 48 4.95 7.37 2.29
CA LEU A 48 6.39 7.60 2.15
C LEU A 48 6.70 9.05 1.79
N SER A 49 7.93 9.47 2.04
CA SER A 49 8.43 10.76 1.58
C SER A 49 9.49 10.54 0.50
N ALA A 50 9.34 11.25 -0.62
CA ALA A 50 10.18 11.07 -1.80
C ALA A 50 10.45 12.42 -2.46
N LYS A 51 11.58 12.55 -3.16
CA LYS A 51 11.92 13.76 -3.90
C LYS A 51 11.33 13.73 -5.31
N GLY A 52 10.80 14.86 -5.76
CA GLY A 52 10.49 15.04 -7.18
C GLY A 52 11.75 14.87 -8.03
N GLY A 53 11.60 14.24 -9.20
CA GLY A 53 12.69 13.86 -10.09
C GLY A 53 13.27 12.46 -9.85
N GLN A 54 12.92 11.80 -8.74
CA GLN A 54 13.25 10.38 -8.53
C GLN A 54 12.32 9.50 -9.36
N THR A 55 12.81 8.36 -9.83
CA THR A 55 11.96 7.32 -10.42
C THR A 55 11.39 6.47 -9.30
N MET A 56 10.07 6.27 -9.28
CA MET A 56 9.43 5.39 -8.32
C MET A 56 8.70 4.28 -9.05
N GLY A 57 8.89 3.05 -8.57
CA GLY A 57 8.16 1.87 -9.01
C GLY A 57 7.30 1.32 -7.89
N VAL A 58 6.09 0.89 -8.24
CA VAL A 58 5.16 0.18 -7.36
C VAL A 58 4.62 -1.01 -8.12
N GLU A 59 4.75 -2.19 -7.53
CA GLU A 59 4.19 -3.43 -8.07
C GLU A 59 3.37 -4.11 -6.97
N ILE A 60 2.19 -4.61 -7.33
CA ILE A 60 1.39 -5.44 -6.46
C ILE A 60 1.13 -6.78 -7.14
N THR A 61 1.28 -7.85 -6.36
CA THR A 61 0.92 -9.21 -6.79
C THR A 61 -0.09 -9.76 -5.82
N SER A 62 -1.10 -10.48 -6.31
CA SER A 62 -2.11 -11.12 -5.48
C SER A 62 -2.41 -12.51 -5.99
N VAL A 63 -2.78 -13.42 -5.09
CA VAL A 63 -3.01 -14.82 -5.43
C VAL A 63 -4.18 -14.97 -6.42
N GLU A 64 -5.21 -14.15 -6.26
CA GLU A 64 -6.46 -14.21 -7.04
C GLU A 64 -6.54 -13.11 -8.13
N ASP A 65 -5.43 -12.41 -8.38
CA ASP A 65 -5.34 -11.29 -9.34
C ASP A 65 -6.45 -10.24 -9.13
N ASN A 66 -6.62 -9.85 -7.87
CA ASN A 66 -7.71 -8.98 -7.42
C ASN A 66 -7.27 -7.85 -6.49
N ALA A 67 -5.97 -7.70 -6.22
CA ALA A 67 -5.45 -6.52 -5.52
C ALA A 67 -5.05 -5.43 -6.54
N VAL A 68 -5.45 -4.21 -6.25
CA VAL A 68 -5.15 -3.02 -7.08
C VAL A 68 -4.68 -1.88 -6.20
N PHE A 69 -4.01 -0.88 -6.80
CA PHE A 69 -3.63 0.32 -6.06
C PHE A 69 -3.82 1.62 -6.85
N SER A 70 -3.84 2.71 -6.09
CA SER A 70 -3.70 4.08 -6.58
C SER A 70 -2.60 4.81 -5.81
N ILE A 71 -1.90 5.74 -6.45
CA ILE A 71 -0.81 6.53 -5.87
C ILE A 71 -1.17 8.01 -5.87
N TYR A 72 -1.02 8.67 -4.72
CA TYR A 72 -1.29 10.09 -4.56
C TYR A 72 -0.09 10.82 -3.98
N ARG A 73 0.11 12.06 -4.45
CA ARG A 73 1.04 13.02 -3.87
C ARG A 73 0.31 14.11 -3.11
N ARG A 74 0.92 14.59 -2.02
CA ARG A 74 0.43 15.74 -1.28
C ARG A 74 0.85 17.05 -1.94
N LEU A 75 -0.12 17.89 -2.28
CA LEU A 75 0.06 19.26 -2.75
C LEU A 75 -0.64 20.22 -1.79
N GLY A 76 0.14 20.80 -0.88
CA GLY A 76 -0.39 21.60 0.23
C GLY A 76 -1.31 20.77 1.12
N ARG A 77 -2.61 21.13 1.13
CA ARG A 77 -3.64 20.42 1.92
C ARG A 77 -4.41 19.36 1.11
N LYS A 78 -4.09 19.16 -0.16
CA LYS A 78 -4.81 18.23 -1.05
C LYS A 78 -3.96 17.02 -1.41
N TRP A 79 -4.60 15.88 -1.58
CA TRP A 79 -4.03 14.70 -2.23
C TRP A 79 -4.43 14.71 -3.70
N VAL A 80 -3.46 14.54 -4.58
CA VAL A 80 -3.65 14.51 -6.04
C VAL A 80 -3.07 13.21 -6.56
N ALA A 81 -3.83 12.47 -7.36
CA ALA A 81 -3.36 11.24 -7.97
C ALA A 81 -2.14 11.52 -8.86
N LEU A 82 -1.17 10.60 -8.87
CA LEU A 82 -0.11 10.64 -9.86
C LEU A 82 -0.67 10.29 -11.25
N PRO A 83 -0.06 10.79 -12.33
CA PRO A 83 -0.41 10.37 -13.68
C PRO A 83 -0.42 8.85 -13.80
N ASP A 84 -1.46 8.30 -14.42
CA ASP A 84 -1.61 6.87 -14.66
C ASP A 84 -1.56 5.96 -13.41
N ALA A 85 -1.75 6.53 -12.22
CA ALA A 85 -1.91 5.82 -10.94
C ALA A 85 -3.13 6.31 -10.14
N GLY A 86 -4.11 6.88 -10.83
CA GLY A 86 -5.38 7.28 -10.21
C GLY A 86 -6.40 6.15 -10.21
N PRO A 87 -7.58 6.38 -9.61
CA PRO A 87 -8.67 5.39 -9.56
C PRO A 87 -9.19 4.99 -10.96
N GLU A 88 -9.01 5.86 -11.95
CA GLU A 88 -9.36 5.56 -13.35
C GLU A 88 -8.34 4.62 -14.04
N ASN A 89 -7.15 4.45 -13.44
CA ASN A 89 -6.04 3.66 -13.93
C ASN A 89 -5.47 2.78 -12.80
N GLU A 90 -6.36 2.14 -12.04
CA GLU A 90 -5.96 1.15 -11.03
C GLU A 90 -5.27 -0.03 -11.72
N GLY A 91 -4.07 -0.37 -11.26
CA GLY A 91 -3.22 -1.37 -11.90
C GLY A 91 -2.46 -2.24 -10.92
N SER A 92 -1.83 -3.28 -11.47
CA SER A 92 -0.90 -4.15 -10.73
C SER A 92 0.54 -3.62 -10.73
N GLY A 93 0.83 -2.56 -11.50
CA GLY A 93 2.15 -1.97 -11.62
C GLY A 93 2.11 -0.51 -12.07
N TRP A 94 3.06 0.28 -11.57
CA TRP A 94 3.28 1.68 -11.95
C TRP A 94 4.77 2.01 -11.84
N ASN A 95 5.31 2.71 -12.82
CA ASN A 95 6.70 3.12 -12.83
C ASN A 95 6.87 4.43 -13.60
N ASP A 96 7.16 5.51 -12.89
CA ASP A 96 7.38 6.82 -13.52
C ASP A 96 8.25 7.74 -12.64
N VAL A 97 8.65 8.87 -13.22
CA VAL A 97 9.37 9.94 -12.53
C VAL A 97 8.38 10.74 -11.68
N LEU A 98 8.71 10.89 -10.40
CA LEU A 98 7.90 11.66 -9.47
C LEU A 98 7.85 13.13 -9.89
N PRO A 99 6.65 13.70 -10.09
CA PRO A 99 6.54 15.08 -10.56
C PRO A 99 6.88 16.09 -9.44
N GLY A 100 7.27 17.30 -9.86
CA GLY A 100 7.54 18.42 -8.95
C GLY A 100 9.00 18.53 -8.51
N THR A 101 9.27 19.43 -7.58
CA THR A 101 10.60 19.68 -7.00
C THR A 101 10.55 19.52 -5.49
N GLY A 102 11.66 19.07 -4.89
CA GLY A 102 11.77 18.89 -3.44
C GLY A 102 11.06 17.64 -2.91
N ILE A 103 11.01 17.50 -1.58
CA ILE A 103 10.44 16.33 -0.89
C ILE A 103 8.93 16.50 -0.78
N SER A 104 8.18 15.49 -1.21
CA SER A 104 6.72 15.41 -1.08
C SER A 104 6.31 14.16 -0.32
N GLN A 105 5.19 14.25 0.41
CA GLN A 105 4.52 13.09 0.98
C GLN A 105 3.72 12.37 -0.11
N LEU A 106 3.83 11.05 -0.13
CA LEU A 106 3.10 10.14 -1.00
C LEU A 106 2.23 9.21 -0.15
N LYS A 107 1.12 8.76 -0.74
CA LYS A 107 0.37 7.62 -0.23
C LYS A 107 0.02 6.67 -1.37
N ILE A 108 0.14 5.38 -1.12
CA ILE A 108 -0.33 4.29 -1.98
C ILE A 108 -1.53 3.70 -1.25
N VAL A 109 -2.66 3.62 -1.93
CA VAL A 109 -3.90 3.07 -1.39
C VAL A 109 -4.13 1.74 -2.10
N VAL A 110 -4.11 0.64 -1.34
CA VAL A 110 -4.34 -0.71 -1.83
C VAL A 110 -5.75 -1.14 -1.47
N GLY A 111 -6.47 -1.64 -2.46
CA GLY A 111 -7.81 -2.18 -2.32
C GLY A 111 -7.97 -3.49 -3.10
N SER A 112 -9.19 -4.01 -3.11
CA SER A 112 -9.56 -5.19 -3.88
C SER A 112 -10.54 -4.85 -5.00
N SER A 113 -10.30 -5.34 -6.22
CA SER A 113 -11.26 -5.22 -7.33
C SER A 113 -12.40 -6.24 -7.24
N ARG A 114 -12.19 -7.36 -6.53
CA ARG A 114 -13.18 -8.42 -6.31
C ARG A 114 -12.87 -9.23 -5.06
N GLY A 115 -13.86 -9.42 -4.18
CA GLY A 115 -13.69 -10.23 -2.97
C GLY A 115 -12.60 -9.66 -2.04
N ASN A 116 -12.09 -10.49 -1.13
CA ASN A 116 -10.92 -10.12 -0.34
C ASN A 116 -9.65 -10.38 -1.17
N ALA A 117 -8.59 -9.63 -0.93
CA ALA A 117 -7.33 -9.82 -1.65
C ALA A 117 -6.17 -9.99 -0.66
N THR A 118 -5.37 -11.04 -0.83
CA THR A 118 -4.06 -11.18 -0.18
C THR A 118 -2.98 -10.83 -1.20
N TYR A 119 -2.03 -9.99 -0.81
CA TYR A 119 -1.08 -9.40 -1.74
C TYR A 119 0.32 -9.22 -1.17
N ILE A 120 1.27 -9.07 -2.08
CA ILE A 120 2.61 -8.56 -1.82
C ILE A 120 2.75 -7.24 -2.58
N LEU A 121 3.02 -6.15 -1.87
CA LEU A 121 3.29 -4.82 -2.41
C LEU A 121 4.79 -4.57 -2.39
N LYS A 122 5.39 -4.28 -3.54
CA LYS A 122 6.79 -3.87 -3.68
C LYS A 122 6.85 -2.40 -4.06
N ILE A 123 7.74 -1.67 -3.40
CA ILE A 123 7.96 -0.25 -3.64
C ILE A 123 9.45 -0.03 -3.81
N ASN A 124 9.86 0.64 -4.87
CA ASN A 124 11.23 1.08 -5.09
C ASN A 124 11.29 2.56 -5.44
N ILE A 125 12.41 3.19 -5.10
CA ILE A 125 12.70 4.57 -5.48
C ILE A 125 14.17 4.74 -5.87
N GLU A 126 14.46 5.55 -6.88
CA GLU A 126 15.81 5.86 -7.35
C GLU A 126 16.01 7.37 -7.45
#